data_AF-A0A9Q0K1L2-F1
#
_entry.id   AF-A0A9Q0K1L2-F1
#
_cell.length_a   1.000
_cell.length_b   1.000
_cell.length_c   1.000
_cell.angle_alpha   90.00
_cell.angle_beta   90.00
_cell.angle_gamma   90.00
#
_symmetry.space_group_name_H-M   'P 1'
#
loop_
_entity.id
_entity.type
_entity.pdbx_description
1 polymer ?
#
loop_
_entity_poly.entity_id
_entity_poly.type
_entity_poly.pdbx_seq_one_letter_code
_entity_poly.pdbx_strand_id
1 'polypeptide(L)'
;MAEEISLLPLMLFFLILNCGNGIQCFQEKKAFNLQKFQWRELVHLSSCHPQISRTEKAATVLEMKHKDYCSGLIRDWDKELQNRLIADGIQEVNIPAVKMHYEGDVEMNVDVSGIFYFVKTDASQVCLALASLSDEDELGIIGNYQQKNLRVIYDSKESRIGFAEETCSFIKE
;
A
#
# COMPACT_ATOMS: atom_id res chain seq x y z
N MET A 1 -17.66 -39.16 -54.35
CA MET A 1 -17.18 -37.77 -54.55
C MET A 1 -17.19 -37.11 -53.18
N ALA A 2 -16.02 -37.08 -52.52
CA ALA A 2 -15.83 -36.35 -51.28
C ALA A 2 -14.79 -35.28 -51.60
N GLU A 3 -15.20 -34.01 -51.56
CA GLU A 3 -14.27 -32.88 -51.60
C GLU A 3 -13.76 -32.65 -50.17
N GLU A 4 -12.45 -32.64 -50.02
CA GLU A 4 -11.80 -32.17 -48.80
C GLU A 4 -11.97 -30.67 -48.67
N ILE A 5 -12.69 -30.24 -47.64
CA ILE A 5 -12.75 -28.83 -47.24
C ILE A 5 -11.46 -28.54 -46.46
N SER A 6 -10.54 -27.84 -47.09
CA SER A 6 -9.32 -27.31 -46.48
C SER A 6 -9.64 -26.48 -45.23
N LEU A 7 -9.13 -26.91 -44.07
CA LEU A 7 -9.28 -26.24 -42.76
C LEU A 7 -8.33 -25.05 -42.55
N LEU A 8 -7.45 -24.76 -43.52
CA LEU A 8 -6.50 -23.64 -43.46
C LEU A 8 -7.13 -22.22 -43.41
N PRO A 9 -8.26 -21.91 -44.09
CA PRO A 9 -8.86 -20.58 -44.00
C PRO A 9 -9.56 -20.32 -42.66
N LEU A 10 -10.01 -21.38 -41.97
CA LEU A 10 -10.68 -21.27 -40.67
C LEU A 10 -9.69 -20.97 -39.53
N MET A 11 -8.46 -21.49 -39.62
CA MET A 11 -7.40 -21.21 -38.63
C MET A 11 -6.84 -19.78 -38.75
N LEU A 12 -6.86 -19.19 -39.95
CA LEU A 12 -6.48 -17.80 -40.18
C LEU A 12 -7.51 -16.81 -39.63
N PHE A 13 -8.79 -17.18 -39.58
CA PHE A 13 -9.85 -16.32 -39.03
C PHE A 13 -9.72 -16.13 -37.51
N PHE A 14 -9.25 -17.15 -36.78
CA PHE A 14 -9.00 -17.06 -35.34
C PHE A 14 -7.79 -16.18 -34.97
N LEU A 15 -6.82 -16.02 -35.88
CA LEU A 15 -5.66 -15.16 -35.65
C LEU A 15 -5.96 -13.66 -35.89
N ILE A 16 -6.99 -13.33 -36.68
CA ILE A 16 -7.35 -11.92 -36.99
C ILE A 16 -8.30 -11.32 -35.94
N LEU A 17 -8.93 -12.15 -35.08
CA LEU A 17 -9.77 -11.68 -33.96
C LEU A 17 -8.97 -11.34 -32.68
N ASN A 18 -7.64 -11.52 -32.67
CA ASN A 18 -6.78 -11.23 -31.51
C ASN A 18 -5.94 -9.95 -31.65
N CYS A 19 -6.30 -9.03 -32.55
CA CYS A 19 -5.70 -7.69 -32.62
C CYS A 19 -6.79 -6.62 -32.56
N GLY A 20 -7.49 -6.56 -31.43
CA GLY A 20 -8.65 -5.67 -31.30
C GLY A 20 -9.07 -5.30 -29.89
N ASN A 21 -8.32 -5.71 -28.85
CA ASN A 21 -8.50 -5.15 -27.51
C ASN A 21 -7.22 -4.43 -27.13
N GLY A 22 -7.07 -3.21 -27.67
CA GLY A 22 -6.27 -2.23 -26.95
C GLY A 22 -6.80 -2.21 -25.53
N ILE A 23 -5.95 -2.47 -24.55
CA ILE A 23 -6.25 -2.29 -23.13
C ILE A 23 -6.47 -0.78 -22.97
N GLN A 24 -7.69 -0.34 -23.28
CA GLN A 24 -8.15 0.97 -22.95
C GLN A 24 -8.43 0.88 -21.45
N CYS A 25 -7.43 1.30 -20.67
CA CYS A 25 -7.60 1.57 -19.26
C CYS A 25 -8.79 2.53 -19.16
N PHE A 26 -9.97 2.00 -18.83
CA PHE A 26 -11.18 2.78 -18.66
C PHE A 26 -10.94 3.63 -17.42
N GLN A 27 -10.39 4.82 -17.66
CA GLN A 27 -10.28 5.89 -16.68
C GLN A 27 -11.70 6.38 -16.41
N GLU A 28 -12.46 5.62 -15.65
CA GLU A 28 -13.56 6.19 -14.89
C GLU A 28 -12.90 7.11 -13.86
N LYS A 29 -12.63 8.35 -14.26
CA LYS A 29 -12.26 9.42 -13.34
C LYS A 29 -13.50 9.73 -12.52
N LYS A 30 -13.79 8.89 -11.54
CA LYS A 30 -14.65 9.23 -10.40
C LYS A 30 -13.89 10.25 -9.58
N ALA A 31 -13.91 11.49 -10.04
CA ALA A 31 -13.48 12.63 -9.25
C ALA A 31 -14.49 12.79 -8.12
N PHE A 32 -14.15 12.32 -6.92
CA PHE A 32 -14.94 12.56 -5.73
C PHE A 32 -14.92 14.06 -5.44
N ASN A 33 -16.10 14.69 -5.43
CA ASN A 33 -16.25 16.06 -5.00
C ASN A 33 -15.95 16.13 -3.50
N LEU A 34 -14.84 16.78 -3.11
CA LEU A 34 -14.46 17.05 -1.71
C LEU A 34 -15.37 18.11 -1.07
N GLN A 35 -16.67 18.07 -1.33
CA GLN A 35 -17.62 18.91 -0.62
C GLN A 35 -17.75 18.39 0.81
N LYS A 36 -16.97 19.03 1.68
CA LYS A 36 -17.11 19.06 3.15
C LYS A 36 -17.30 17.68 3.76
N PHE A 37 -16.20 16.92 3.83
CA PHE A 37 -16.04 15.98 4.93
C PHE A 37 -16.07 16.81 6.22
N GLN A 38 -17.24 16.90 6.85
CA GLN A 38 -17.36 17.45 8.20
C GLN A 38 -16.67 16.46 9.13
N TRP A 39 -15.37 16.68 9.33
CA TRP A 39 -14.64 16.14 10.46
C TRP A 39 -15.43 16.50 11.71
N ARG A 40 -16.17 15.53 12.26
CA ARG A 40 -16.68 15.68 13.62
C ARG A 40 -15.46 15.74 14.51
N GLU A 41 -15.33 16.85 15.22
CA GLU A 41 -14.27 17.17 16.15
C GLU A 41 -14.21 16.08 17.24
N LEU A 42 -13.34 15.09 17.03
CA LEU A 42 -13.07 14.05 18.02
C LEU A 42 -12.13 14.65 19.06
N VAL A 43 -12.77 15.09 20.14
CA VAL A 43 -12.24 15.61 21.40
C VAL A 43 -10.82 15.13 21.74
N HIS A 44 -9.88 16.08 21.85
CA HIS A 44 -8.62 16.03 22.60
C HIS A 44 -7.66 14.84 22.38
N LEU A 45 -7.49 14.36 21.15
CA LEU A 45 -6.19 13.77 20.79
C LEU A 45 -5.25 14.92 20.39
N SER A 46 -4.03 14.97 20.91
CA SER A 46 -2.99 15.84 20.35
C SER A 46 -2.91 15.53 18.85
N SER A 47 -3.51 16.41 18.05
CA SER A 47 -3.43 16.36 16.60
C SER A 47 -1.97 16.67 16.25
N CYS A 48 -1.10 15.68 16.28
CA CYS A 48 0.10 15.76 15.47
C CYS A 48 -0.44 15.84 14.06
N HIS A 49 -0.17 16.94 13.38
CA HIS A 49 -0.40 17.04 11.97
C HIS A 49 0.57 16.06 11.30
N PRO A 50 0.13 14.91 10.76
CA PRO A 50 0.99 14.09 9.94
C PRO A 50 0.72 14.49 8.48
N GLN A 51 1.62 14.17 7.55
CA GLN A 51 1.40 14.38 6.10
C GLN A 51 1.58 15.84 5.61
N ILE A 52 2.74 16.45 5.82
CA ILE A 52 3.13 17.60 4.97
C ILE A 52 3.71 17.00 3.69
N SER A 53 2.91 16.95 2.62
CA SER A 53 3.47 16.72 1.29
C SER A 53 4.39 17.89 0.95
N ARG A 54 5.59 17.60 0.45
CA ARG A 54 6.50 18.64 -0.06
C ARG A 54 6.74 18.45 -1.55
N THR A 55 6.95 19.55 -2.25
CA THR A 55 7.35 19.50 -3.66
C THR A 55 8.83 19.81 -3.75
N GLU A 56 9.61 18.85 -4.24
CA GLU A 56 11.04 19.01 -4.49
C GLU A 56 11.31 18.78 -5.98
N LYS A 57 11.86 19.77 -6.68
CA LYS A 57 12.25 19.65 -8.10
C LYS A 57 11.13 19.14 -9.04
N ALA A 58 9.86 19.36 -8.66
CA ALA A 58 8.62 18.88 -9.31
C ALA A 58 8.25 17.40 -9.10
N ALA A 59 8.94 16.72 -8.18
CA ALA A 59 8.42 15.53 -7.54
C ALA A 59 7.61 15.94 -6.30
N THR A 60 6.44 15.35 -6.13
CA THR A 60 5.68 15.45 -4.88
C THR A 60 6.12 14.32 -3.96
N VAL A 61 6.67 14.66 -2.81
CA VAL A 61 7.08 13.72 -1.78
C VAL A 61 5.99 13.64 -0.72
N LEU A 62 5.49 12.44 -0.50
CA LEU A 62 4.57 12.11 0.58
C LEU A 62 5.30 11.29 1.64
N GLU A 63 5.20 11.72 2.89
CA GLU A 63 5.78 11.03 4.04
C GLU A 63 4.68 10.64 5.01
N MET A 64 4.50 9.33 5.18
CA MET A 64 3.48 8.77 6.04
C MET A 64 4.13 8.28 7.34
N LYS A 65 3.93 9.01 8.43
CA LYS A 65 4.50 8.67 9.74
C LYS A 65 3.55 7.81 10.59
N HIS A 66 4.10 6.91 11.40
CA HIS A 66 3.33 6.14 12.37
C HIS A 66 2.71 7.03 13.46
N LYS A 67 1.58 6.62 14.06
CA LYS A 67 0.91 7.38 15.14
C LYS A 67 1.80 7.56 16.37
N ASP A 68 2.67 6.61 16.73
CA ASP A 68 3.55 6.76 17.90
C ASP A 68 4.57 7.89 17.75
N TYR A 69 4.84 8.33 16.52
CA TYR A 69 5.61 9.55 16.25
C TYR A 69 5.08 10.74 17.08
N CYS A 70 3.76 10.81 17.25
CA CYS A 70 3.10 11.82 18.07
C CYS A 70 3.49 11.82 19.54
N SER A 71 3.77 10.63 20.07
CA SER A 71 4.04 10.43 21.48
C SER A 71 5.52 10.60 21.81
N GLY A 72 6.38 10.72 20.80
CA GLY A 72 7.85 10.74 20.95
C GLY A 72 8.45 9.41 21.39
N LEU A 73 7.63 8.40 21.68
CA LEU A 73 8.05 7.04 22.01
C LEU A 73 8.09 6.22 20.74
N ILE A 74 9.29 6.06 20.16
CA ILE A 74 9.49 5.14 19.04
C ILE A 74 9.50 3.73 19.62
N ARG A 75 8.48 2.94 19.27
CA ARG A 75 8.38 1.53 19.64
C ARG A 75 8.88 0.65 18.50
N ASP A 76 9.63 -0.37 18.86
CA ASP A 76 9.91 -1.49 17.99
C ASP A 76 8.71 -2.45 18.06
N TRP A 77 7.78 -2.29 17.12
CA TRP A 77 6.56 -3.08 17.07
C TRP A 77 6.79 -4.54 16.70
N ASP A 78 7.87 -4.83 15.97
CA ASP A 78 8.28 -6.22 15.69
C ASP A 78 8.65 -6.92 16.99
N LYS A 79 9.54 -6.30 17.78
CA LYS A 79 9.95 -6.82 19.08
C LYS A 79 8.79 -6.90 20.08
N GLU A 80 7.93 -5.88 20.14
CA GLU A 80 6.79 -5.87 21.07
C GLU A 80 5.82 -7.01 20.74
N LEU A 81 5.51 -7.21 19.45
CA LEU A 81 4.64 -8.29 19.01
C LEU A 81 5.26 -9.67 19.27
N GLN A 82 6.55 -9.85 19.00
CA GLN A 82 7.26 -11.10 19.30
C GLN A 82 7.22 -11.43 20.80
N ASN A 83 7.56 -10.46 21.66
CA ASN A 83 7.54 -10.66 23.12
C ASN A 83 6.14 -11.03 23.60
N ARG A 84 5.10 -10.39 23.06
CA ARG A 84 3.71 -10.69 23.40
C ARG A 84 3.35 -12.13 23.03
N LEU A 85 3.66 -12.54 21.80
CA LEU A 85 3.34 -13.88 21.31
C LEU A 85 4.10 -14.97 22.08
N ILE A 86 5.36 -14.72 22.44
CA ILE A 86 6.15 -15.60 23.33
C ILE A 86 5.52 -15.68 24.72
N ALA A 87 5.08 -14.56 25.29
CA ALA A 87 4.41 -14.53 26.60
C ALA A 87 3.08 -15.29 26.62
N ASP A 88 2.36 -15.31 25.49
CA ASP A 88 1.14 -16.10 25.31
C ASP A 88 1.44 -17.61 25.06
N GLY A 89 2.72 -18.02 25.10
CA GLY A 89 3.17 -19.41 25.06
C GLY A 89 3.55 -19.94 23.67
N ILE A 90 3.64 -19.06 22.67
CA ILE A 90 4.05 -19.42 21.31
C ILE A 90 5.58 -19.49 21.26
N GLN A 91 6.13 -20.70 21.24
CA GLN A 91 7.59 -20.94 21.35
C GLN A 91 8.37 -20.48 20.11
N GLU A 92 7.74 -20.51 18.93
CA GLU A 92 8.34 -20.09 17.67
C GLU A 92 7.37 -19.14 16.97
N VAL A 93 7.72 -17.86 16.99
CA VAL A 93 6.91 -16.77 16.44
C VAL A 93 7.61 -16.25 15.20
N ASN A 94 7.01 -16.50 14.03
CA ASN A 94 7.46 -15.89 12.80
C ASN A 94 6.42 -14.84 12.38
N ILE A 95 6.80 -13.57 12.49
CA ILE A 95 5.99 -12.46 11.95
C ILE A 95 6.24 -12.44 10.45
N PRO A 96 5.19 -12.55 9.61
CA PRO A 96 5.39 -12.60 8.17
C PRO A 96 5.96 -11.29 7.65
N ALA A 97 7.09 -11.36 6.95
CA ALA A 97 7.57 -10.26 6.15
C ALA A 97 6.65 -10.09 4.94
N VAL A 98 6.17 -8.87 4.71
CA VAL A 98 5.37 -8.52 3.53
C VAL A 98 6.20 -7.59 2.65
N LYS A 99 6.38 -8.00 1.40
CA LYS A 99 7.12 -7.26 0.38
C LYS A 99 6.27 -7.12 -0.87
N MET A 100 6.22 -5.91 -1.41
CA MET A 100 5.58 -5.62 -2.68
C MET A 100 6.66 -5.48 -3.76
N HIS A 101 6.51 -6.24 -4.84
CA HIS A 101 7.43 -6.22 -5.97
C HIS A 101 6.81 -5.41 -7.12
N TYR A 102 7.63 -4.55 -7.72
CA TYR A 102 7.26 -3.69 -8.84
C TYR A 102 8.18 -3.93 -10.03
N GLU A 103 7.77 -3.41 -11.19
CA GLU A 103 8.59 -3.42 -12.39
C GLU A 103 9.95 -2.77 -12.15
N GLY A 104 11.00 -3.31 -12.80
CA GLY A 104 12.37 -2.82 -12.65
C GLY A 104 13.07 -3.31 -11.39
N ASP A 105 12.66 -4.47 -10.86
CA ASP A 105 13.21 -5.11 -9.65
C ASP A 105 13.15 -4.20 -8.41
N VAL A 106 12.15 -3.30 -8.39
CA VAL A 106 11.90 -2.41 -7.25
C VAL A 106 11.11 -3.17 -6.19
N GLU A 107 11.64 -3.20 -4.97
CA GLU A 107 11.02 -3.83 -3.83
C GLU A 107 10.62 -2.78 -2.78
N MET A 108 9.41 -2.90 -2.24
CA MET A 108 8.92 -2.12 -1.12
C MET A 108 8.61 -3.05 0.04
N ASN A 109 9.36 -2.90 1.13
CA ASN A 109 9.06 -3.60 2.38
C ASN A 109 7.91 -2.90 3.10
N VAL A 110 6.96 -3.68 3.61
CA VAL A 110 5.91 -3.17 4.48
C VAL A 110 6.33 -3.35 5.92
N ASP A 111 6.46 -2.26 6.65
CA ASP A 111 6.77 -2.26 8.09
C ASP A 111 5.73 -3.06 8.89
N VAL A 112 6.10 -3.68 10.00
CA VAL A 112 5.18 -4.44 10.87
C VAL A 112 3.98 -3.59 11.31
N SER A 113 4.19 -2.29 11.53
CA SER A 113 3.13 -1.32 11.85
C SER A 113 2.25 -0.92 10.65
N GLY A 114 2.66 -1.31 9.44
CA GLY A 114 1.87 -1.27 8.21
C GLY A 114 1.20 -2.60 7.85
N ILE A 115 1.67 -3.72 8.40
CA ILE A 115 0.99 -5.03 8.29
C ILE A 115 -0.10 -5.16 9.36
N PHE A 116 0.15 -4.63 10.56
CA PHE A 116 -0.73 -4.75 11.71
C PHE A 116 -1.20 -3.41 12.26
N TYR A 117 -2.44 -3.40 12.75
CA TYR A 117 -3.01 -2.33 13.56
C TYR A 117 -2.94 -2.69 15.04
N PHE A 118 -2.05 -2.01 15.76
CA PHE A 118 -1.89 -2.15 17.21
C PHE A 118 -2.94 -1.30 17.94
N VAL A 119 -4.02 -1.96 18.39
CA VAL A 119 -5.13 -1.28 19.09
C VAL A 119 -4.69 -0.87 20.50
N LYS A 120 -3.93 -1.74 21.16
CA LYS A 120 -3.37 -1.53 22.49
C LYS A 120 -1.85 -1.43 22.44
N THR A 121 -1.29 -0.62 23.34
CA THR A 121 0.14 -0.30 23.35
C THR A 121 1.05 -1.43 23.81
N ASP A 122 0.48 -2.46 24.44
CA ASP A 122 1.16 -3.67 24.95
C ASP A 122 1.02 -4.88 24.01
N ALA A 123 0.61 -4.61 22.76
CA ALA A 123 0.29 -5.61 21.74
C ALA A 123 -0.73 -6.68 22.17
N SER A 124 -1.48 -6.49 23.27
CA SER A 124 -2.49 -7.46 23.72
C SER A 124 -3.73 -7.52 22.82
N GLN A 125 -3.86 -6.56 21.89
CA GLN A 125 -4.85 -6.57 20.83
C GLN A 125 -4.24 -5.99 19.56
N VAL A 126 -4.11 -6.84 18.54
CA VAL A 126 -3.51 -6.53 17.25
C VAL A 126 -4.42 -7.07 16.15
N CYS A 127 -4.67 -6.26 15.13
CA CYS A 127 -5.50 -6.62 13.98
C CYS A 127 -4.65 -6.63 12.71
N LEU A 128 -4.99 -7.47 11.73
CA LEU A 128 -4.39 -7.39 10.40
C LEU A 128 -4.88 -6.11 9.69
N ALA A 129 -3.96 -5.34 9.13
CA ALA A 129 -4.26 -4.10 8.39
C ALA A 129 -4.37 -4.32 6.88
N LEU A 130 -4.76 -5.54 6.46
CA LEU A 130 -5.01 -5.93 5.08
C LEU A 130 -6.46 -6.37 4.96
N ALA A 131 -7.13 -5.94 3.89
CA ALA A 131 -8.49 -6.33 3.57
C ALA A 131 -8.50 -7.06 2.22
N SER A 132 -9.36 -8.06 2.09
CA SER A 132 -9.62 -8.72 0.82
C SER A 132 -10.40 -7.81 -0.12
N LEU A 133 -10.16 -7.96 -1.41
CA LEU A 133 -11.03 -7.41 -2.46
C LEU A 133 -12.27 -8.30 -2.62
N SER A 134 -13.33 -7.75 -3.22
CA SER A 134 -14.55 -8.52 -3.52
C SER A 134 -14.30 -9.55 -4.61
N ASP A 135 -13.57 -9.11 -5.64
CA ASP A 135 -13.31 -9.82 -6.89
C ASP A 135 -11.84 -9.64 -7.28
N GLU A 136 -11.28 -10.59 -8.01
CA GLU A 136 -9.86 -10.58 -8.42
C GLU A 136 -9.54 -9.47 -9.42
N ASP A 137 -10.54 -8.97 -10.15
CA ASP A 137 -10.41 -7.90 -11.14
C ASP A 137 -10.49 -6.49 -10.52
N GLU A 138 -10.75 -6.38 -9.20
CA GLU A 138 -10.76 -5.10 -8.52
C GLU A 138 -9.35 -4.53 -8.35
N LEU A 139 -9.27 -3.19 -8.35
CA LEU A 139 -8.01 -2.49 -8.14
C LEU A 139 -7.54 -2.63 -6.69
N GLY A 140 -6.38 -3.23 -6.50
CA GLY A 140 -5.68 -3.25 -5.21
C GLY A 140 -5.33 -1.83 -4.75
N ILE A 141 -5.56 -1.56 -3.46
CA ILE A 141 -5.28 -0.25 -2.84
C ILE A 141 -4.15 -0.39 -1.83
N ILE A 142 -3.08 0.37 -2.02
CA ILE A 142 -2.02 0.54 -1.02
C ILE A 142 -2.44 1.68 -0.08
N GLY A 143 -3.01 1.29 1.07
CA GLY A 143 -3.53 2.22 2.06
C GLY A 143 -2.46 2.97 2.84
N ASN A 144 -2.93 3.87 3.71
CA ASN A 144 -2.06 4.65 4.61
C ASN A 144 -1.23 3.77 5.56
N TYR A 145 -1.74 2.59 5.96
CA TYR A 145 -1.00 1.64 6.78
C TYR A 145 0.22 1.10 6.05
N GLN A 146 0.05 0.60 4.82
CA GLN A 146 1.15 0.03 4.06
C GLN A 146 2.21 1.06 3.67
N GLN A 147 1.87 2.35 3.69
CA GLN A 147 2.81 3.45 3.42
C GLN A 147 3.57 3.94 4.66
N LYS A 148 3.29 3.45 5.87
CA LYS A 148 3.96 3.93 7.09
C LYS A 148 5.46 3.65 7.07
N ASN A 149 6.24 4.59 7.62
CA ASN A 149 7.72 4.55 7.64
C ASN A 149 8.35 4.47 6.25
N LEU A 150 7.60 4.90 5.23
CA LEU A 150 8.07 5.02 3.86
C LEU A 150 7.92 6.46 3.39
N ARG A 151 8.91 6.87 2.60
CA ARG A 151 8.84 8.04 1.74
C ARG A 151 8.36 7.59 0.38
N VAL A 152 7.23 8.13 -0.06
CA VAL A 152 6.66 7.88 -1.38
C VAL A 152 6.89 9.11 -2.24
N ILE A 153 7.56 8.93 -3.38
CA ILE A 153 7.97 10.01 -4.27
C ILE A 153 7.19 9.87 -5.56
N TYR A 154 6.33 10.86 -5.85
CA TYR A 154 5.58 10.95 -7.08
C TYR A 154 6.29 11.90 -8.05
N ASP A 155 7.06 11.34 -8.99
CA ASP A 155 7.70 12.12 -10.04
C ASP A 155 6.74 12.27 -11.23
N SER A 156 6.02 13.39 -11.23
CA SER A 156 5.05 13.73 -12.28
C SER A 156 5.71 14.03 -13.63
N LYS A 157 6.99 14.45 -13.66
CA LYS A 157 7.69 14.76 -14.91
C LYS A 157 8.05 13.48 -15.64
N GLU A 158 8.55 12.52 -14.88
CA GLU A 158 9.05 11.25 -15.42
C GLU A 158 8.00 10.12 -15.35
N SER A 159 6.79 10.42 -14.86
CA SER A 159 5.71 9.45 -14.66
C SER A 159 6.13 8.22 -13.85
N ARG A 160 6.89 8.44 -12.78
CA ARG A 160 7.45 7.37 -11.93
C ARG A 160 7.04 7.54 -10.48
N ILE A 161 6.97 6.42 -9.78
CA ILE A 161 6.85 6.36 -8.33
C ILE A 161 8.13 5.79 -7.74
N GLY A 162 8.59 6.38 -6.64
CA GLY A 162 9.75 5.92 -5.89
C GLY A 162 9.39 5.64 -4.44
N PHE A 163 10.05 4.65 -3.85
CA PHE A 163 9.92 4.29 -2.44
C PHE A 163 11.29 4.38 -1.79
N ALA A 164 11.34 4.97 -0.59
CA ALA A 164 12.53 4.93 0.25
C ALA A 164 12.12 4.63 1.69
N GLU A 165 12.86 3.76 2.36
CA GLU A 165 12.68 3.53 3.78
C GLU A 165 13.06 4.80 4.56
N GLU A 166 12.20 5.17 5.50
CA GLU A 166 12.42 6.34 6.34
C GLU A 166 12.06 6.01 7.78
N THR A 167 13.10 5.79 8.58
CA THR A 167 12.94 5.65 10.03
C THR A 167 12.53 7.00 10.59
N CYS A 168 11.26 7.12 10.98
CA CYS A 168 10.70 8.37 11.47
C CYS A 168 11.21 8.68 12.89
N SER A 169 12.41 9.26 13.01
CA SER A 169 12.96 9.75 14.28
C SER A 169 12.49 11.19 14.59
N PHE A 170 12.28 11.48 15.87
CA PHE A 170 12.09 12.85 16.35
C PHE A 170 13.42 13.61 16.16
N ILE A 171 13.48 14.56 15.24
CA ILE A 171 14.55 15.57 15.26
C ILE A 171 14.15 16.55 16.38
N LYS A 172 14.84 16.49 17.52
CA LYS A 172 14.87 17.63 18.44
C LYS A 172 15.67 18.71 17.73
N GLU A 173 14.99 19.72 17.19
CA GLU A 173 15.62 21.04 17.04
C GLU A 173 15.70 21.72 18.41
#